data_AF-A0A5B0AIU1-F1
#
_entry.id   AF-A0A5B0AIU1-F1
#
_cell.length_a   1.000
_cell.length_b   1.000
_cell.length_c   1.000
_cell.angle_alpha   90.00
_cell.angle_beta   90.00
_cell.angle_gamma   90.00
#
_symmetry.space_group_name_H-M   'P 1'
#
loop_
_entity.id
_entity.type
_entity.pdbx_description
1 polymer ?
#
loop_
_entity_poly.entity_id
_entity_poly.type
_entity_poly.pdbx_seq_one_letter_code
_entity_poly.pdbx_strand_id
1 'polypeptide(L)'
;RRAGRGTLPQGTPGGEAAVFARAGLAGPRRLVVPGGQVLERTADDVVAGVFSMSFSAPHLFGTRLDAFEADVRRLLRKASPSDLFSERQPATEVFVWRRDPH
;
A
#
# COMPACT_ATOMS: atom_id res chain seq x y z
N ARG A 1 13.28 -5.90 -16.49
CA ARG A 1 13.45 -6.23 -15.05
C ARG A 1 12.49 -5.34 -14.26
N ARG A 2 11.32 -5.84 -13.83
CA ARG A 2 10.34 -5.04 -13.06
C ARG A 2 10.60 -5.19 -11.56
N ALA A 3 10.55 -4.10 -10.81
CA ALA A 3 10.49 -4.14 -9.35
C ALA A 3 9.24 -4.95 -8.92
N GLY A 4 9.37 -5.81 -7.89
CA GLY A 4 8.25 -6.58 -7.33
C GLY A 4 8.19 -8.09 -7.64
N ARG A 5 9.12 -8.65 -8.45
CA ARG A 5 9.25 -10.13 -8.62
C ARG A 5 10.33 -10.78 -7.75
N GLY A 6 11.11 -10.01 -7.00
CA GLY A 6 12.10 -10.52 -6.06
C GLY A 6 11.53 -10.51 -4.65
N THR A 7 11.63 -11.64 -3.94
CA THR A 7 11.64 -11.58 -2.48
C THR A 7 12.87 -10.76 -2.09
N LEU A 8 12.73 -9.90 -1.09
CA LEU A 8 13.84 -9.22 -0.44
C LEU A 8 14.09 -9.95 0.89
N PRO A 9 14.83 -11.08 0.91
CA PRO A 9 15.03 -11.85 2.14
C PRO A 9 15.72 -11.03 3.25
N GLN A 10 16.39 -9.94 2.87
CA GLN A 10 17.12 -9.02 3.75
C GLN A 10 16.43 -7.64 3.84
N GLY A 11 15.20 -7.51 3.33
CA GLY A 11 14.46 -6.26 3.30
C GLY A 11 14.92 -5.27 2.22
N THR A 12 14.30 -4.08 2.21
CA THR A 12 14.73 -2.97 1.36
C THR A 12 16.15 -2.56 1.77
N PRO A 13 17.12 -2.49 0.83
CA PRO A 13 18.46 -2.02 1.15
C PRO A 13 18.41 -0.65 1.84
N GLY A 14 19.06 -0.54 3.00
CA GLY A 14 19.19 0.74 3.70
C GLY A 14 20.12 1.73 2.99
N GLY A 15 20.32 2.90 3.59
CA GLY A 15 21.28 3.91 3.09
C GLY A 15 20.67 5.07 2.30
N GLU A 16 19.33 5.17 2.25
CA GLU A 16 18.62 6.28 1.61
C GLU A 16 19.11 7.66 2.11
N ALA A 17 19.44 7.77 3.40
CA ALA A 17 20.00 8.99 3.98
C ALA A 17 21.28 9.48 3.29
N ALA A 18 22.19 8.56 2.93
CA ALA A 18 23.41 8.90 2.21
C ALA A 18 23.12 9.31 0.76
N VAL A 19 22.10 8.71 0.14
CA VAL A 19 21.63 9.08 -1.21
C VAL A 19 21.05 10.51 -1.18
N PHE A 20 20.19 10.81 -0.21
CA PHE A 20 19.60 12.14 -0.05
C PHE A 20 20.65 13.20 0.30
N ALA A 21 21.61 12.90 1.18
CA ALA A 21 22.71 13.80 1.51
C ALA A 21 23.57 14.14 0.29
N ARG A 22 23.92 13.15 -0.54
CA ARG A 22 24.64 13.38 -1.81
C ARG A 22 23.86 14.23 -2.81
N ALA A 23 22.54 14.27 -2.69
CA ALA A 23 21.67 15.12 -3.50
C ALA A 23 21.51 16.56 -2.92
N GLY A 24 22.24 16.91 -1.85
CA GLY A 24 22.15 18.22 -1.20
C GLY A 24 20.92 18.37 -0.30
N LEU A 25 20.32 17.26 0.14
CA LEU A 25 19.21 17.28 1.08
C LEU A 25 19.70 17.03 2.51
N ALA A 26 19.22 17.86 3.43
CA ALA A 26 19.37 17.70 4.86
C ALA A 26 18.10 17.10 5.47
N GLY A 27 18.26 16.39 6.59
CA GLY A 27 17.17 15.73 7.32
C GLY A 27 17.48 14.26 7.66
N PRO A 28 16.44 13.42 7.87
CA PRO A 28 15.02 13.71 7.77
C PRO A 28 14.41 14.21 9.09
N ARG A 29 13.39 15.06 8.98
CA ARG A 29 12.43 15.24 10.07
C ARG A 29 11.39 14.14 9.97
N ARG A 30 11.36 13.25 10.96
CA ARG A 30 10.34 12.20 11.10
C ARG A 30 9.05 12.78 11.63
N LEU A 31 7.95 12.50 10.95
CA LEU A 31 6.58 12.80 11.36
C LEU A 31 5.80 11.49 11.42
N VAL A 32 4.92 11.37 12.39
CA VAL A 32 4.00 10.23 12.50
C VAL A 32 2.59 10.77 12.38
N VAL A 33 1.87 10.31 11.36
CA VAL A 33 0.43 10.52 11.23
C VAL A 33 -0.26 9.40 12.00
N PRO A 34 -1.00 9.71 13.09
CA PRO A 34 -1.66 8.68 13.89
C PRO A 34 -2.69 7.90 13.06
N GLY A 35 -2.64 6.58 13.20
CA GLY A 35 -3.65 5.66 12.67
C GLY A 35 -4.66 5.26 13.74
N GLY A 36 -5.36 4.15 13.50
CA GLY A 36 -6.30 3.53 14.42
C GLY A 36 -7.77 3.93 14.23
N GLN A 37 -8.03 4.90 13.36
CA GLN A 37 -9.37 5.25 12.90
C GLN A 37 -10.01 4.03 12.22
N VAL A 38 -11.27 3.79 12.55
CA VAL A 38 -12.09 2.75 11.89
C VAL A 38 -12.52 3.30 10.54
N LEU A 39 -12.22 2.54 9.50
CA LEU A 39 -12.67 2.84 8.15
C LEU A 39 -13.68 1.79 7.74
N GLU A 40 -14.92 2.23 7.53
CA GLU A 40 -15.98 1.39 6.98
C GLU A 40 -15.81 1.27 5.46
N ARG A 41 -16.10 0.07 4.95
CA ARG A 41 -15.88 -0.31 3.56
C ARG A 41 -17.03 -1.17 3.07
N THR A 42 -17.41 -0.95 1.82
CA THR A 42 -18.26 -1.84 1.03
C THR A 42 -17.41 -2.91 0.34
N ALA A 43 -18.04 -3.94 -0.25
CA ALA A 43 -17.31 -4.88 -1.10
C ALA A 43 -16.61 -4.20 -2.28
N ASP A 44 -17.17 -3.13 -2.84
CA ASP A 44 -16.54 -2.37 -3.92
C ASP A 44 -15.25 -1.71 -3.44
N ASP A 45 -15.24 -1.11 -2.26
CA ASP A 45 -14.03 -0.50 -1.71
C ASP A 45 -12.95 -1.54 -1.38
N VAL A 46 -13.35 -2.73 -0.95
CA VAL A 46 -12.42 -3.84 -0.71
C VAL A 46 -11.82 -4.33 -2.03
N VAL A 47 -12.63 -4.53 -3.07
CA VAL A 47 -12.14 -4.94 -4.40
C VAL A 47 -11.19 -3.88 -4.98
N ALA A 48 -11.55 -2.60 -4.90
CA ALA A 48 -10.68 -1.50 -5.31
C ALA A 48 -9.35 -1.51 -4.52
N GLY A 49 -9.41 -1.73 -3.21
CA GLY A 49 -8.23 -1.88 -2.36
C GLY A 49 -7.33 -3.03 -2.79
N VAL A 50 -7.89 -4.21 -3.08
CA VAL A 50 -7.14 -5.36 -3.60
C VAL A 50 -6.47 -5.01 -4.93
N PHE A 51 -7.17 -4.39 -5.88
CA PHE A 51 -6.59 -4.03 -7.18
C PHE A 51 -5.59 -2.87 -7.12
N SER A 52 -5.57 -2.09 -6.02
CA SER A 52 -4.56 -1.05 -5.79
C SER A 52 -3.19 -1.63 -5.41
N MET A 53 -3.15 -2.86 -4.90
CA MET A 53 -1.91 -3.50 -4.48
C MET A 53 -1.10 -3.92 -5.70
N SER A 54 0.20 -3.64 -5.68
CA SER A 54 1.10 -3.87 -6.83
C SER A 54 1.15 -5.34 -7.28
N PHE A 55 0.93 -6.29 -6.37
CA PHE A 55 0.91 -7.73 -6.67
C PHE A 55 -0.41 -8.23 -7.27
N SER A 56 -1.47 -7.43 -7.22
CA SER A 56 -2.80 -7.73 -7.72
C SER A 56 -3.34 -6.63 -8.62
N ALA A 57 -2.47 -5.86 -9.27
CA ALA A 57 -2.90 -4.88 -10.26
C ALA A 57 -3.70 -5.57 -11.40
N PRO A 58 -4.79 -4.98 -11.92
CA PRO A 58 -5.70 -5.65 -12.86
C PRO A 58 -5.02 -6.29 -14.08
N HIS A 59 -4.01 -5.63 -14.63
CA HIS A 59 -3.27 -6.10 -15.80
C HIS A 59 -2.49 -7.42 -15.57
N LEU A 60 -2.30 -7.83 -14.32
CA LEU A 60 -1.64 -9.10 -13.99
C LEU A 60 -2.56 -10.31 -14.21
N PHE A 61 -3.88 -10.12 -14.23
CA PHE A 61 -4.86 -11.20 -14.39
C PHE A 61 -5.23 -11.50 -15.85
N GLY A 62 -4.98 -10.56 -16.77
CA GLY A 62 -5.37 -10.70 -18.16
C GLY A 62 -6.85 -11.07 -18.30
N THR A 63 -7.14 -12.15 -19.03
CA THR A 63 -8.51 -12.65 -19.25
C THR A 63 -9.18 -13.25 -18.01
N ARG A 64 -8.45 -13.42 -16.90
CA ARG A 64 -8.96 -13.99 -15.64
C ARG A 64 -9.48 -12.92 -14.66
N LEU A 65 -9.38 -11.64 -15.01
CA LEU A 65 -9.76 -10.52 -14.14
C LEU A 65 -11.21 -10.65 -13.63
N ASP A 66 -12.17 -10.81 -14.54
CA ASP A 66 -13.60 -10.87 -14.19
C ASP A 66 -13.90 -12.07 -13.28
N ALA A 67 -13.28 -13.22 -13.56
CA ALA A 67 -13.45 -14.43 -12.76
C ALA A 67 -12.86 -14.25 -11.35
N PHE A 68 -11.70 -13.62 -11.24
CA PHE A 68 -11.07 -13.31 -9.94
C PHE A 68 -11.94 -12.35 -9.13
N GLU A 69 -12.42 -11.26 -9.74
CA GLU A 69 -13.30 -10.31 -9.06
C GLU A 69 -14.59 -10.98 -8.58
N ALA A 70 -15.22 -11.80 -9.43
CA ALA A 70 -16.43 -12.55 -9.07
C ALA A 70 -16.19 -13.47 -7.86
N ASP A 71 -15.04 -14.14 -7.80
CA ASP A 71 -14.65 -14.99 -6.68
C ASP A 71 -14.43 -14.19 -5.39
N VAL A 72 -13.75 -13.04 -5.45
CA VAL A 72 -13.56 -12.13 -4.31
C VAL A 72 -14.92 -11.65 -3.79
N ARG A 73 -15.80 -11.19 -4.68
CA ARG A 73 -17.14 -10.72 -4.30
C ARG A 73 -17.98 -11.83 -3.69
N ARG A 74 -17.86 -13.07 -4.18
CA ARG A 74 -18.53 -14.23 -3.58
C ARG A 74 -18.04 -14.50 -2.15
N LEU A 75 -16.73 -14.38 -1.91
CA LEU A 75 -16.15 -14.51 -0.57
C LEU A 75 -16.64 -13.39 0.37
N LEU A 76 -16.66 -12.14 -0.10
CA LEU A 76 -17.09 -10.98 0.69
C LEU A 76 -18.57 -11.10 1.09
N ARG A 77 -19.47 -11.44 0.15
CA ARG A 77 -20.89 -11.66 0.45
C ARG A 77 -21.12 -12.78 1.47
N LYS A 78 -20.30 -13.83 1.44
CA LYS A 78 -20.36 -14.92 2.43
C LYS A 78 -19.92 -14.46 3.81
N ALA A 79 -18.89 -13.60 3.87
CA ALA A 79 -18.34 -13.10 5.12
C ALA A 79 -19.26 -12.04 5.78
N SER A 80 -19.85 -11.15 4.98
CA SER A 80 -20.77 -10.11 5.43
C SER A 80 -21.91 -9.95 4.42
N PRO A 81 -23.07 -10.61 4.65
CA PRO A 81 -24.24 -10.43 3.80
C PRO A 81 -24.78 -9.00 3.77
N SER A 82 -24.45 -8.19 4.77
CA SER A 82 -24.85 -6.78 4.87
C SER A 82 -23.92 -5.80 4.13
N ASP A 83 -22.91 -6.30 3.42
CA ASP A 83 -21.93 -5.51 2.67
C ASP A 83 -21.20 -4.44 3.49
N LEU A 84 -20.97 -4.73 4.78
CA LEU A 84 -20.26 -3.84 5.69
C LEU A 84 -19.02 -4.53 6.24
N PHE A 85 -17.88 -3.88 6.00
CA PHE A 85 -16.56 -4.29 6.48
C PHE A 85 -15.90 -3.12 7.20
N SER A 86 -14.92 -3.42 8.06
CA SER A 86 -14.13 -2.39 8.71
C SER A 86 -12.66 -2.77 8.82
N GLU A 87 -11.79 -1.79 8.70
CA GLU A 87 -10.36 -1.92 8.98
C GLU A 87 -9.89 -0.78 9.89
N ARG A 88 -8.81 -1.02 10.64
CA ARG A 88 -8.09 0.04 11.35
C ARG A 88 -6.77 0.27 10.64
N GLN A 89 -6.56 1.47 10.15
CA GLN A 89 -5.33 1.80 9.43
C GLN A 89 -4.16 1.92 10.42
N PRO A 90 -2.96 1.43 10.07
CA PRO A 90 -1.78 1.67 10.88
C PRO A 90 -1.40 3.15 10.86
N ALA A 91 -0.63 3.60 11.85
CA ALA A 91 0.02 4.90 11.78
C ALA A 91 0.96 4.95 10.57
N THR A 92 1.07 6.12 9.96
CA THR A 92 1.96 6.33 8.80
C THR A 92 3.15 7.17 9.22
N GLU A 93 4.35 6.70 8.93
CA GLU A 93 5.57 7.47 9.09
C GLU A 93 5.89 8.26 7.82
N VAL A 94 6.24 9.52 8.00
CA VAL A 94 6.63 10.43 6.92
C VAL A 94 8.00 11.01 7.25
N PHE A 95 8.95 10.85 6.33
CA PHE A 95 10.29 11.40 6.45
C PHE A 95 10.43 12.61 5.53
N VAL A 96 10.57 13.81 6.11
CA VAL A 96 10.68 15.06 5.36
C VAL A 96 12.15 15.46 5.22
N TRP A 97 12.63 15.46 3.99
CA TRP A 97 13.94 15.97 3.59
C TRP A 97 13.81 17.37 3.01
N ARG A 98 14.78 18.25 3.26
CA ARG A 98 14.77 19.64 2.78
C ARG A 98 16.09 19.95 2.10
N ARG A 99 16.10 20.82 1.10
CA ARG A 99 17.36 21.42 0.66
C ARG A 99 17.90 22.24 1.82
N ASP A 100 19.20 22.09 2.08
CA ASP A 100 19.88 22.95 3.03
C ASP A 100 19.88 24.38 2.43
N PRO A 101 19.24 25.37 3.08
CA PRO A 101 19.36 26.75 2.64
C PRO A 101 20.76 27.22 3.04
N HIS A 102 21.74 27.00 2.16
CA HIS A 102 22.99 27.75 2.23
C HIS A 102 22.71 29.24 2.05
#